data_AF-A0A679JBA8-F1
#
_entry.id   AF-A0A679JBA8-F1
#
_cell.length_a   1.000
_cell.length_b   1.000
_cell.length_c   1.000
_cell.angle_alpha   90.00
_cell.angle_beta   90.00
_cell.angle_gamma   90.00
#
_symmetry.space_group_name_H-M   'P 1'
#
loop_
_entity.id
_entity.type
_entity.pdbx_description
1 polymer ?
#
loop_
_entity_poly.entity_id
_entity_poly.type
_entity_poly.pdbx_seq_one_letter_code
_entity_poly.pdbx_strand_id
1 'polypeptide(L)'
;MTIKSLKALKGLDVEKVAKAIEADAGEALSGLRESLAEAQAGKFAAVHTPEQLAARKRGRPVGSVKADPKVATTIRLDAEVLEALKAAGPGWQTRANDALRAAFVAKKAAPRVPRTTA
;
A
#
# COMPACT_ATOMS: atom_id res chain seq x y z
N MET A 1 -27.01 -15.88 -14.17
CA MET A 1 -26.25 -17.07 -14.62
C MET A 1 -24.92 -17.10 -13.88
N THR A 2 -24.59 -18.16 -13.14
CA THR A 2 -23.33 -18.23 -12.36
C THR A 2 -22.29 -19.08 -13.10
N ILE A 3 -21.23 -18.45 -13.61
CA ILE A 3 -20.12 -19.14 -14.28
C ILE A 3 -19.16 -19.67 -13.20
N LYS A 4 -19.11 -20.99 -13.02
CA LYS A 4 -18.31 -21.65 -11.97
C LYS A 4 -16.95 -22.17 -12.44
N SER A 5 -16.62 -22.11 -13.75
CA SER A 5 -15.32 -22.59 -14.26
C SER A 5 -14.96 -22.04 -15.64
N LEU A 6 -13.65 -22.01 -15.96
CA LEU A 6 -13.16 -21.68 -17.30
C LEU A 6 -13.65 -22.62 -18.40
N LYS A 7 -13.99 -23.87 -18.05
CA LYS A 7 -14.54 -24.83 -19.01
C LYS A 7 -15.95 -24.43 -19.49
N ALA A 8 -16.71 -23.75 -18.64
CA ALA A 8 -18.05 -23.25 -18.98
C ALA A 8 -18.01 -22.05 -19.96
N LEU A 9 -16.90 -21.31 -20.03
CA LEU A 9 -16.71 -20.20 -20.99
C LEU A 9 -16.68 -20.65 -22.45
N LYS A 10 -16.21 -21.87 -22.72
CA LYS A 10 -16.08 -22.39 -24.10
C LYS A 10 -17.41 -22.68 -24.80
N GLY A 11 -18.50 -22.89 -24.05
CA GLY A 11 -19.83 -23.16 -24.60
C GLY A 11 -20.76 -21.93 -24.65
N LEU A 12 -20.25 -20.75 -24.31
CA LEU A 12 -21.02 -19.51 -24.30
C LEU A 12 -21.05 -18.84 -25.68
N ASP A 13 -22.22 -18.31 -26.04
CA ASP A 13 -22.38 -17.44 -27.20
C ASP A 13 -21.98 -16.01 -26.79
N VAL A 14 -20.82 -15.57 -27.27
CA VAL A 14 -20.20 -14.28 -26.94
C VAL A 14 -21.09 -13.11 -27.35
N GLU A 15 -21.80 -13.20 -28.47
CA GLU A 15 -22.67 -12.11 -28.95
C GLU A 15 -23.92 -11.98 -28.07
N LYS A 16 -24.51 -13.10 -27.68
CA LYS A 16 -25.66 -13.10 -26.77
C LYS A 16 -25.29 -12.51 -25.41
N VAL A 17 -24.10 -12.82 -24.91
CA VAL A 17 -23.59 -12.30 -23.63
C VAL A 17 -23.27 -10.81 -23.73
N ALA A 18 -22.57 -10.38 -24.78
CA ALA A 18 -22.26 -8.97 -25.01
C ALA A 18 -23.55 -8.13 -25.07
N LYS A 19 -24.55 -8.60 -25.84
CA LYS A 19 -25.84 -7.93 -25.96
C LYS A 19 -26.60 -7.83 -24.64
N ALA A 20 -26.55 -8.87 -23.81
CA ALA A 20 -27.18 -8.85 -22.49
C ALA A 20 -26.50 -7.86 -21.54
N ILE A 21 -25.17 -7.78 -21.57
CA ILE A 21 -24.39 -6.84 -20.76
C ILE A 21 -24.64 -5.39 -21.21
N GLU A 22 -24.61 -5.13 -22.52
CA GLU A 22 -24.88 -3.78 -23.06
C GLU A 22 -26.32 -3.34 -22.78
N ALA A 23 -27.28 -4.27 -22.80
CA ALA A 23 -28.67 -3.98 -22.45
C ALA A 23 -28.85 -3.64 -20.96
N ASP A 24 -28.10 -4.29 -20.06
CA ASP A 24 -28.10 -4.02 -18.62
C ASP A 24 -27.34 -2.72 -18.28
N ALA A 25 -26.20 -2.49 -18.94
CA ALA A 25 -25.38 -1.29 -18.78
C ALA A 25 -26.05 -0.04 -19.37
N GLY A 26 -26.99 -0.20 -20.32
CA GLY A 26 -27.68 0.89 -21.00
C GLY A 26 -26.82 1.60 -22.05
N GLU A 27 -25.59 1.15 -22.29
CA GLU A 27 -24.66 1.69 -23.28
C GLU A 27 -23.81 0.60 -23.93
N ALA A 28 -23.27 0.91 -25.11
CA ALA A 28 -22.37 0.01 -25.82
C ALA A 28 -20.96 0.09 -25.23
N LEU A 29 -20.41 -1.05 -24.82
CA LEU A 29 -19.06 -1.13 -24.26
C LEU A 29 -18.05 -1.44 -25.36
N SER A 30 -17.23 -0.45 -25.71
CA SER A 30 -16.17 -0.60 -26.71
C SER A 30 -15.18 -1.69 -26.30
N GLY A 31 -14.88 -2.63 -27.20
CA GLY A 31 -13.93 -3.72 -26.95
C GLY A 31 -14.48 -4.88 -26.10
N LEU A 32 -15.76 -4.85 -25.70
CA LEU A 32 -16.37 -5.92 -24.91
C LEU A 32 -16.37 -7.26 -25.66
N ARG A 33 -16.77 -7.25 -26.94
CA ARG A 33 -16.82 -8.45 -27.80
C ARG A 33 -15.43 -9.07 -27.95
N GLU A 34 -14.43 -8.23 -28.19
CA GLU A 34 -13.03 -8.65 -28.30
C GLU A 34 -12.52 -9.25 -26.98
N SER A 35 -12.75 -8.57 -25.86
CA SER A 35 -12.36 -9.06 -24.52
C SER A 35 -13.02 -10.40 -24.17
N LEU A 36 -14.31 -10.58 -24.52
CA LEU A 36 -15.02 -11.83 -24.29
C LEU A 36 -14.51 -12.96 -25.18
N ALA A 37 -14.17 -12.67 -26.44
CA ALA A 37 -13.57 -13.63 -27.35
C ALA A 37 -12.16 -14.06 -26.90
N GLU A 38 -11.34 -13.12 -26.40
CA GLU A 38 -10.04 -13.42 -25.81
C GLU A 38 -10.15 -14.30 -24.56
N ALA A 39 -11.09 -13.98 -23.67
CA ALA A 39 -11.37 -14.78 -22.48
C ALA A 39 -11.86 -16.19 -22.83
N GLN A 40 -12.71 -16.33 -23.86
CA GLN A 40 -13.17 -17.63 -24.36
C GLN A 40 -12.02 -18.44 -24.99
N ALA A 41 -11.12 -17.78 -25.71
CA ALA A 41 -9.92 -18.36 -26.28
C ALA A 41 -8.82 -18.68 -25.24
N GLY A 42 -9.00 -18.26 -23.98
CA GLY A 42 -8.05 -18.49 -22.90
C GLY A 42 -6.81 -17.59 -22.97
N LYS A 43 -6.87 -16.48 -23.71
CA LYS A 43 -5.79 -15.49 -23.77
C LYS A 43 -5.91 -14.56 -22.57
N PHE A 44 -5.09 -14.79 -21.55
CA PHE A 44 -5.04 -13.96 -20.34
C PHE A 44 -3.64 -13.36 -20.20
N ALA A 45 -3.56 -12.09 -19.78
CA ALA A 45 -2.28 -11.39 -19.61
C ALA A 45 -1.38 -12.05 -18.54
N ALA A 46 -1.94 -12.34 -17.36
CA ALA A 46 -1.26 -13.07 -16.31
C ALA A 46 -2.28 -13.93 -15.55
N VAL A 47 -2.07 -15.24 -15.51
CA VAL A 47 -2.87 -16.15 -14.70
C VAL A 47 -2.08 -16.50 -13.46
N HIS A 48 -2.66 -16.23 -12.29
CA HIS A 48 -2.12 -16.68 -11.02
C HIS A 48 -2.89 -17.91 -10.56
N THR A 49 -2.18 -19.02 -10.36
CA THR A 49 -2.80 -20.23 -9.79
C THR A 49 -3.07 -20.01 -8.29
N PRO A 50 -4.06 -20.73 -7.71
CA PRO A 50 -4.30 -20.69 -6.27
C PRO A 50 -3.04 -20.98 -5.44
N GLU A 51 -2.19 -21.88 -5.92
CA GLU A 51 -0.91 -22.22 -5.28
C GLU A 51 0.09 -21.05 -5.37
N GLN A 52 0.14 -20.34 -6.51
CA GLN A 52 0.98 -19.15 -6.67
C GLN A 52 0.53 -17.99 -5.78
N LEU A 53 -0.77 -17.85 -5.57
CA LEU A 53 -1.33 -16.84 -4.65
C LEU A 53 -1.07 -17.22 -3.19
N ALA A 54 -1.18 -18.51 -2.83
CA ALA A 54 -0.86 -19.01 -1.50
C ALA A 54 0.64 -18.91 -1.18
N ALA A 55 1.51 -19.09 -2.18
CA ALA A 55 2.96 -18.93 -2.05
C ALA A 55 3.38 -17.47 -1.83
N ARG A 56 2.56 -16.49 -2.21
CA ARG A 56 2.76 -15.08 -1.84
C ARG A 56 2.42 -14.92 -0.35
N LYS A 57 3.46 -14.94 0.51
CA LYS A 57 3.31 -14.62 1.94
C LYS A 57 2.60 -13.27 2.10
N ARG A 58 1.54 -13.25 2.91
CA ARG A 58 0.79 -12.02 3.22
C ARG A 58 1.71 -11.05 3.96
N GLY A 59 1.91 -9.85 3.43
CA GLY A 59 2.69 -8.80 4.08
C GLY A 59 3.62 -8.08 3.12
N ARG A 60 4.36 -7.12 3.67
CA ARG A 60 5.41 -6.39 2.96
C ARG A 60 6.49 -7.38 2.49
N PRO A 61 7.08 -7.23 1.30
CA PRO A 61 8.16 -8.10 0.84
C PRO A 61 9.25 -8.28 1.90
N VAL A 62 9.77 -9.49 2.06
CA VAL A 62 10.85 -9.79 3.01
C VAL A 62 12.03 -8.84 2.73
N GLY A 63 12.51 -8.14 3.77
CA GLY A 63 13.58 -7.13 3.65
C GLY A 63 13.12 -5.67 3.52
N SER A 64 11.81 -5.43 3.39
CA SER A 64 11.24 -4.06 3.34
C SER A 64 11.01 -3.42 4.72
N VAL A 65 11.30 -4.16 5.80
CA VAL A 65 11.35 -3.66 7.18
C VAL A 65 12.79 -3.27 7.45
N LYS A 66 13.04 -1.98 7.71
CA LYS A 66 14.37 -1.51 8.10
C LYS A 66 14.80 -2.22 9.38
N ALA A 67 16.09 -2.60 9.48
CA ALA A 67 16.66 -3.23 10.68
C ALA A 67 16.39 -2.41 11.94
N ASP A 68 16.45 -1.07 11.84
CA ASP A 68 16.13 -0.13 12.91
C ASP A 68 14.96 0.79 12.49
N PRO A 69 13.70 0.37 12.70
CA PRO A 69 12.55 1.21 12.39
C PRO A 69 12.46 2.39 13.38
N LYS A 70 11.99 3.55 12.89
CA LYS A 70 11.59 4.65 13.77
C LYS A 70 10.40 4.19 14.60
N VAL A 71 10.49 4.29 15.93
CA VAL A 71 9.38 3.99 16.82
C VAL A 71 8.45 5.20 16.87
N ALA A 72 7.17 5.00 16.56
CA ALA A 72 6.16 6.04 16.72
C ALA A 72 5.86 6.21 18.22
N THR A 73 6.04 7.41 18.74
CA THR A 73 5.79 7.72 20.16
C THR A 73 5.13 9.09 20.26
N THR A 74 4.15 9.21 21.16
CA THR A 74 3.47 10.47 21.44
C THR A 74 4.28 11.29 22.44
N ILE A 75 4.67 12.50 22.04
CA ILE A 75 5.33 13.47 22.91
C ILE A 75 4.53 14.78 22.90
N ARG A 76 4.50 15.50 24.02
CA ARG A 76 3.94 16.85 24.09
C ARG A 76 5.07 17.86 23.90
N LEU A 77 4.85 18.84 23.02
CA LEU A 77 5.77 19.94 22.76
C LEU A 77 5.06 21.24 23.10
N ASP A 78 5.81 22.24 23.56
CA ASP A 78 5.28 23.59 23.74
C ASP A 78 4.77 24.15 22.42
N ALA A 79 3.71 24.96 22.49
CA ALA A 79 3.05 25.50 21.31
C ALA A 79 4.01 26.34 20.44
N GLU A 80 4.82 27.20 21.05
CA GLU A 80 5.81 28.02 20.35
C GLU A 80 6.85 27.18 19.59
N VAL A 81 7.32 26.09 20.22
CA VAL A 81 8.30 25.18 19.60
C VAL A 81 7.68 24.44 18.41
N LEU A 82 6.44 23.98 18.54
CA LEU A 82 5.73 23.29 17.46
C LEU A 82 5.51 24.23 16.25
N GLU A 83 5.11 25.47 16.51
CA GLU A 83 4.90 26.46 15.45
C GLU A 83 6.21 26.85 14.77
N ALA A 84 7.28 27.08 15.53
CA ALA A 84 8.61 27.32 14.96
C ALA A 84 9.10 26.16 14.08
N LEU A 85 8.86 24.91 14.49
CA LEU A 85 9.21 23.73 13.70
C LEU A 85 8.41 23.68 12.39
N LYS A 86 7.08 23.84 12.46
CA LYS A 86 6.21 23.85 11.26
C LYS A 86 6.56 24.98 10.30
N ALA A 87 6.88 26.17 10.82
CA ALA A 87 7.27 27.34 10.03
C ALA A 87 8.54 27.08 9.20
N ALA A 88 9.41 26.15 9.60
CA ALA A 88 10.56 25.74 8.81
C ALA A 88 10.18 24.99 7.50
N GLY A 89 8.89 24.71 7.28
CA GLY A 89 8.36 24.16 6.02
C GLY A 89 8.32 22.63 5.96
N PRO A 90 8.18 22.04 4.77
CA PRO A 90 8.14 20.59 4.58
C PRO A 90 9.33 19.88 5.23
N GLY A 91 9.08 18.70 5.81
CA GLY A 91 10.13 17.91 6.47
C GLY A 91 10.48 18.36 7.90
N TRP A 92 9.69 19.22 8.54
CA TRP A 92 9.95 19.69 9.90
C TRP A 92 10.10 18.57 10.95
N GLN A 93 9.39 17.45 10.79
CA GLN A 93 9.53 16.28 11.66
C GLN A 93 10.89 15.61 11.54
N THR A 94 11.47 15.58 10.33
CA THR A 94 12.83 15.10 10.11
C THR A 94 13.83 16.01 10.80
N ARG A 95 13.71 17.33 10.64
CA ARG A 95 14.55 18.31 11.34
C ARG A 95 14.43 18.20 12.87
N ALA A 96 13.22 18.00 13.39
CA ALA A 96 13.00 17.75 14.81
C ALA A 96 13.73 16.49 15.29
N ASN A 97 13.61 15.38 14.55
CA ASN A 97 14.34 14.15 14.86
C ASN A 97 15.87 14.36 14.79
N ASP A 98 16.38 15.13 13.85
CA ASP A 98 17.82 15.37 13.69
C ASP A 98 18.37 16.22 14.84
N ALA A 99 17.62 17.23 15.30
CA ALA A 99 17.93 18.00 16.49
C ALA A 99 17.98 17.11 17.75
N LEU A 100 17.00 16.20 17.91
CA LEU A 100 17.00 15.23 19.02
C LEU A 100 18.19 14.27 18.94
N ARG A 101 18.56 13.80 17.75
CA ARG A 101 19.76 12.96 17.55
C ARG A 101 21.03 13.72 17.92
N ALA A 102 21.19 14.97 17.49
CA ALA A 102 22.33 15.79 17.85
C ALA A 102 22.42 15.99 19.38
N ALA A 103 21.30 16.21 20.05
CA ALA A 103 21.27 16.44 21.50
C ALA A 103 21.55 15.19 22.35
N PHE A 104 21.05 14.02 21.94
CA PHE A 104 21.04 12.80 22.77
C PHE A 104 21.92 11.66 22.26
N VAL A 105 22.10 11.54 20.94
CA VAL A 105 22.90 10.47 20.32
C VAL A 105 24.35 10.91 20.16
N ALA A 106 24.60 12.13 19.66
CA ALA A 106 25.96 12.64 19.51
C ALA A 106 26.61 13.02 20.86
N LYS A 107 25.82 13.32 21.89
CA LYS A 107 26.29 13.72 23.23
C LYS A 107 26.45 12.57 24.22
N LYS A 108 26.47 11.30 23.76
CA LYS A 108 26.67 10.10 24.59
C LYS A 108 28.14 9.96 25.06
N ALA A 109 28.70 11.04 25.60
CA ALA A 109 29.99 11.13 26.25
C ALA A 109 29.88 12.11 27.44
N ALA A 110 29.05 11.80 28.43
CA ALA A 110 29.24 12.20 29.83
C ALA A 110 28.13 11.60 30.72
N PRO A 111 28.47 10.92 31.84
CA PRO A 111 27.49 10.61 32.87
C PRO A 111 27.07 11.91 33.55
N ARG A 112 25.77 12.23 33.57
CA ARG A 112 25.24 13.33 34.37
C ARG A 112 24.96 12.84 35.79
N VAL A 113 25.76 13.31 36.73
CA VAL A 113 25.59 13.16 38.20
C VAL A 113 24.24 13.77 38.62
N PRO A 114 23.50 13.18 39.59
CA PRO A 114 22.24 13.73 40.05
C PRO A 114 22.44 15.11 40.70
N ARG A 115 21.60 16.08 40.31
CA ARG A 115 21.40 17.28 41.12
C ARG A 115 20.50 16.88 42.29
N THR A 116 21.12 16.70 43.45
CA THR A 116 20.46 16.92 44.74
C THR A 116 19.86 18.32 44.73
N THR A 117 18.59 18.41 45.07
CA THR A 117 17.99 19.64 45.58
C THR A 117 17.45 19.34 46.96
N ALA A 118 17.79 20.24 47.88
CA ALA A 118 17.50 20.22 49.31
C ALA A 118 15.99 20.33 49.62
#